data_AF-A0A6G6WEW3-F1
#
_entry.id   AF-A0A6G6WEW3-F1
#
_cell.length_a   1.000
_cell.length_b   1.000
_cell.length_c   1.000
_cell.angle_alpha   90.00
_cell.angle_beta   90.00
_cell.angle_gamma   90.00
#
_symmetry.space_group_name_H-M   'P 1'
#
loop_
_entity.id
_entity.type
_entity.pdbx_description
1 polymer ?
#
loop_
_entity_poly.entity_id
_entity_poly.type
_entity_poly.pdbx_seq_one_letter_code
_entity_poly.pdbx_strand_id
1 'polypeptide(L)'
;MAIQLGANQYGKAENRVVRIVRDTPVHEIKDLNVSTSLRGDFADAHTHGDQAAVLPTDTQKNTAFAYAKLHGVDSVEDYALALGRRLLDAARAAHEAEIRVEEYAWDRLGPHSFVRRGGAVRTCTVTVTRGGARVESGVGELTVLNSTDSEFKGFLKDEFTTLAETDDRILATSLVATWRHASAERQDWNASYDKALDTILTTFAGTYSRALQETLYAMGRAVLEGDDGLTDIHFRAPNKHHFLVDFSGFRVDGLTNDGEVFHAADRPYGLIEATVVRTPEVSREQLLACLAVPRWADEVLAGGPYADREALLGRADEAARQLSDAELEQALAGHPRIGERGGAQSQSEQSGVSPSDRLAQANAAYEQRFDRVFLIRAAGRDAEEILAELERRMQNDDAAERAETVDNLRQIALLRLEQSL
;
A
#
# COMPACT_ATOMS: atom_id res chain seq x y z
N MET A 1 -4.15 -40.66 2.07
CA MET A 1 -4.21 -39.19 2.16
C MET A 1 -5.09 -38.68 1.05
N ALA A 2 -5.94 -37.68 1.28
CA ALA A 2 -6.74 -37.05 0.22
C ALA A 2 -5.88 -36.01 -0.52
N ILE A 3 -6.04 -35.91 -1.85
CA ILE A 3 -5.39 -34.92 -2.70
C ILE A 3 -6.42 -33.83 -3.00
N GLN A 4 -6.06 -32.55 -2.81
CA GLN A 4 -6.95 -31.40 -2.99
C GLN A 4 -6.30 -30.33 -3.87
N LEU A 5 -7.12 -29.60 -4.64
CA LEU A 5 -6.68 -28.43 -5.40
C LEU A 5 -6.45 -27.24 -4.47
N GLY A 6 -5.28 -26.60 -4.59
CA GLY A 6 -4.95 -25.37 -3.86
C GLY A 6 -5.33 -24.10 -4.64
N ALA A 7 -4.65 -22.99 -4.35
CA ALA A 7 -4.79 -21.74 -5.09
C ALA A 7 -4.49 -21.97 -6.59
N ASN A 8 -5.36 -21.46 -7.45
CA ASN A 8 -5.24 -21.60 -8.89
C ASN A 8 -5.52 -20.27 -9.60
N GLN A 9 -4.98 -20.14 -10.81
CA GLN A 9 -5.23 -19.03 -11.71
C GLN A 9 -5.03 -19.49 -13.16
N TYR A 10 -5.68 -18.83 -14.10
CA TYR A 10 -5.41 -19.03 -15.53
C TYR A 10 -5.65 -17.73 -16.31
N GLY A 11 -5.08 -17.61 -17.50
CA GLY A 11 -5.37 -16.49 -18.37
C GLY A 11 -4.47 -16.45 -19.59
N LYS A 12 -4.27 -15.26 -20.17
CA LYS A 12 -3.37 -15.08 -21.31
C LYS A 12 -2.23 -14.14 -20.95
N ALA A 13 -1.01 -14.67 -21.05
CA ALA A 13 0.22 -13.91 -20.82
C ALA A 13 0.73 -13.25 -22.11
N GLU A 14 1.44 -12.15 -21.92
CA GLU A 14 2.30 -11.48 -22.90
C GLU A 14 1.63 -11.07 -24.23
N ASN A 15 0.41 -10.54 -24.14
CA ASN A 15 -0.28 -9.98 -25.30
C ASN A 15 0.39 -8.67 -25.71
N ARG A 16 1.07 -8.67 -26.86
CA ARG A 16 1.71 -7.47 -27.44
C ARG A 16 0.66 -6.56 -28.07
N VAL A 17 0.37 -5.45 -27.40
CA VAL A 17 -0.64 -4.47 -27.82
C VAL A 17 0.05 -3.16 -28.20
N VAL A 18 -0.01 -2.79 -29.47
CA VAL A 18 0.43 -1.47 -29.94
C VAL A 18 -0.78 -0.67 -30.39
N ARG A 19 -1.08 0.43 -29.69
CA ARG A 19 -2.12 1.38 -30.06
C ARG A 19 -1.47 2.60 -30.72
N ILE A 20 -1.92 2.93 -31.92
CA ILE A 20 -1.52 4.18 -32.59
C ILE A 20 -2.77 5.05 -32.78
N VAL A 21 -2.76 6.26 -32.23
CA VAL A 21 -3.82 7.26 -32.44
C VAL A 21 -3.39 8.17 -33.59
N ARG A 22 -4.26 8.34 -34.59
CA ARG A 22 -3.95 9.00 -35.87
C ARG A 22 -5.05 9.97 -36.31
N ASP A 23 -5.79 10.51 -35.34
CA ASP A 23 -6.90 11.43 -35.61
C ASP A 23 -6.38 12.81 -36.09
N THR A 24 -5.08 13.09 -35.88
CA THR A 24 -4.36 14.27 -36.41
C THR A 24 -3.10 13.84 -37.19
N PRO A 25 -2.45 14.74 -37.97
CA PRO A 25 -1.17 14.45 -38.63
C PRO A 25 -0.02 14.11 -37.68
N VAL A 26 -0.16 14.45 -36.39
CA VAL A 26 0.79 14.08 -35.33
C VAL A 26 0.22 12.85 -34.62
N HIS A 27 0.83 11.69 -34.88
CA HIS A 27 0.39 10.42 -34.31
C HIS A 27 0.89 10.23 -32.88
N GLU A 28 0.17 9.45 -32.08
CA GLU A 28 0.60 9.00 -30.75
C GLU A 28 0.72 7.48 -30.71
N ILE A 29 1.59 6.95 -29.85
CA ILE A 29 1.86 5.51 -29.72
C ILE A 29 1.83 5.09 -28.25
N LYS A 30 1.22 3.93 -27.99
CA LYS A 30 1.35 3.14 -26.76
C LYS A 30 1.75 1.72 -27.13
N ASP A 31 2.81 1.19 -26.53
CA ASP A 31 3.34 -0.15 -26.80
C ASP A 31 3.41 -0.94 -25.48
N LEU A 32 2.58 -1.96 -25.38
CA LEU A 32 2.30 -2.68 -24.16
C LEU A 32 2.60 -4.18 -24.27
N ASN A 33 3.05 -4.77 -23.17
CA ASN A 33 3.00 -6.19 -22.91
C ASN A 33 1.93 -6.47 -21.86
N VAL A 34 0.80 -7.09 -22.22
CA VAL A 34 -0.36 -7.25 -21.33
C VAL A 34 -0.54 -8.71 -20.96
N SER A 35 -0.48 -9.04 -19.67
CA SER A 35 -0.84 -10.34 -19.12
C SER A 35 -2.14 -10.24 -18.32
N THR A 36 -3.00 -11.23 -18.46
CA THR A 36 -4.31 -11.32 -17.81
C THR A 36 -4.39 -12.64 -17.05
N SER A 37 -4.97 -12.62 -15.86
CA SER A 37 -5.29 -13.84 -15.13
C SER A 37 -6.55 -13.71 -14.28
N LEU A 38 -7.27 -14.82 -14.11
CA LEU A 38 -8.48 -14.94 -13.32
C LEU A 38 -8.27 -15.98 -12.21
N ARG A 39 -8.70 -15.67 -10.98
CA ARG A 39 -8.83 -16.61 -9.86
C ARG A 39 -10.30 -16.76 -9.48
N GLY A 40 -10.71 -17.98 -9.15
CA GLY A 40 -12.13 -18.30 -9.09
C GLY A 40 -12.43 -19.72 -8.65
N ASP A 41 -13.73 -20.02 -8.63
CA ASP A 41 -14.23 -21.37 -8.52
C ASP A 41 -14.08 -22.09 -9.88
N PHE A 42 -12.91 -22.71 -10.07
CA PHE A 42 -12.56 -23.45 -11.27
C PHE A 42 -12.22 -24.91 -10.96
N ALA A 43 -12.65 -25.45 -9.82
CA ALA A 43 -12.30 -26.81 -9.40
C ALA A 43 -12.73 -27.86 -10.44
N ASP A 44 -13.96 -27.76 -10.96
CA ASP A 44 -14.49 -28.70 -11.95
C ASP A 44 -13.70 -28.72 -13.26
N ALA A 45 -13.11 -27.59 -13.66
CA ALA A 45 -12.22 -27.54 -14.81
C ALA A 45 -10.95 -28.39 -14.62
N HIS A 46 -10.48 -28.54 -13.38
CA HIS A 46 -9.29 -29.31 -13.03
C HIS A 46 -9.60 -30.78 -12.73
N THR A 47 -10.68 -31.05 -11.98
CA THR A 47 -10.98 -32.39 -11.47
C THR A 47 -11.88 -33.19 -12.40
N HIS A 48 -12.73 -32.52 -13.19
CA HIS A 48 -13.72 -33.15 -14.06
C HIS A 48 -13.56 -32.73 -15.54
N GLY A 49 -12.71 -31.75 -15.82
CA GLY A 49 -12.52 -31.20 -17.16
C GLY A 49 -13.67 -30.32 -17.65
N ASP A 50 -14.64 -29.97 -16.78
CA ASP A 50 -15.77 -29.12 -17.14
C ASP A 50 -15.33 -27.66 -17.32
N GLN A 51 -15.48 -27.15 -18.55
CA GLN A 51 -15.05 -25.81 -18.93
C GLN A 51 -16.18 -24.77 -18.86
N ALA A 52 -17.38 -25.11 -18.37
CA ALA A 52 -18.54 -24.20 -18.39
C ALA A 52 -18.29 -22.86 -17.68
N ALA A 53 -17.47 -22.86 -16.62
CA ALA A 53 -17.09 -21.67 -15.86
C ALA A 53 -15.88 -20.91 -16.44
N VAL A 54 -15.19 -21.48 -17.43
CA VAL A 54 -13.90 -20.99 -17.94
C VAL A 54 -14.11 -19.99 -19.08
N LEU A 55 -13.76 -18.73 -18.84
CA LEU A 55 -13.66 -17.72 -19.88
C LEU A 55 -12.40 -17.98 -20.72
N PRO A 56 -12.52 -18.35 -22.01
CA PRO A 56 -11.37 -18.79 -22.79
C PRO A 56 -10.23 -17.78 -22.78
N THR A 57 -8.98 -18.25 -22.67
CA THR A 57 -7.81 -17.34 -22.68
C THR A 57 -7.72 -16.55 -23.98
N ASP A 58 -8.23 -17.09 -25.09
CA ASP A 58 -8.38 -16.34 -26.35
C ASP A 58 -9.35 -15.15 -26.23
N THR A 59 -10.46 -15.32 -25.50
CA THR A 59 -11.39 -14.22 -25.19
C THR A 59 -10.73 -13.15 -24.33
N GLN A 60 -9.87 -13.52 -23.38
CA GLN A 60 -9.11 -12.55 -22.58
C GLN A 60 -8.15 -11.73 -23.45
N LYS A 61 -7.40 -12.39 -24.36
CA LYS A 61 -6.59 -11.73 -25.40
C LYS A 61 -7.42 -10.75 -26.23
N ASN A 62 -8.53 -11.23 -26.81
CA ASN A 62 -9.39 -10.41 -27.66
C ASN A 62 -9.93 -9.19 -26.90
N THR A 63 -10.26 -9.36 -25.62
CA THR A 63 -10.71 -8.27 -24.75
C THR A 63 -9.60 -7.23 -24.53
N ALA A 64 -8.35 -7.65 -24.29
CA ALA A 64 -7.21 -6.73 -24.14
C ALA A 64 -7.03 -5.85 -25.40
N PHE A 65 -7.01 -6.45 -26.59
CA PHE A 65 -6.91 -5.69 -27.85
C PHE A 65 -8.12 -4.77 -28.07
N ALA A 66 -9.34 -5.26 -27.83
CA ALA A 66 -10.55 -4.45 -28.01
C ALA A 66 -10.60 -3.27 -27.04
N TYR A 67 -10.22 -3.48 -25.77
CA TYR A 67 -10.22 -2.44 -24.75
C TYR A 67 -9.17 -1.37 -25.01
N ALA A 68 -8.03 -1.76 -25.59
CA ALA A 68 -7.05 -0.78 -26.04
C ALA A 68 -7.65 0.19 -27.07
N LYS A 69 -8.69 -0.16 -27.83
CA LYS A 69 -9.42 0.78 -28.72
C LYS A 69 -10.62 1.44 -28.04
N LEU A 70 -11.46 0.65 -27.38
CA LEU A 70 -12.74 1.11 -26.84
C LEU A 70 -12.58 2.05 -25.65
N HIS A 71 -11.63 1.75 -24.76
CA HIS A 71 -11.42 2.53 -23.54
C HIS A 71 -10.48 3.70 -23.78
N GLY A 72 -9.25 3.44 -24.22
CA GLY A 72 -8.19 4.38 -23.88
C GLY A 72 -6.96 3.65 -23.39
N VAL A 73 -5.80 4.28 -23.57
CA VAL A 73 -4.60 3.97 -22.78
C VAL A 73 -3.97 5.31 -22.42
N ASP A 74 -4.64 6.06 -21.56
CA ASP A 74 -4.12 7.36 -21.07
C ASP A 74 -2.98 7.09 -20.06
N SER A 75 -3.24 6.16 -19.14
CA SER A 75 -2.25 5.49 -18.29
C SER A 75 -2.39 3.97 -18.42
N VAL A 76 -1.34 3.21 -18.04
CA VAL A 76 -1.42 1.75 -18.02
C VAL A 76 -2.28 1.24 -16.88
N GLU A 77 -2.33 1.96 -15.77
CA GLU A 77 -3.13 1.69 -14.58
C GLU A 77 -4.63 1.77 -14.89
N ASP A 78 -5.09 2.85 -15.54
CA ASP A 78 -6.50 3.01 -15.91
C ASP A 78 -6.94 1.95 -16.91
N TYR A 79 -6.10 1.66 -17.91
CA TYR A 79 -6.35 0.60 -18.86
C TYR A 79 -6.45 -0.77 -18.17
N ALA A 80 -5.54 -1.08 -17.24
CA ALA A 80 -5.53 -2.32 -16.49
C ALA A 80 -6.74 -2.44 -15.55
N LEU A 81 -7.15 -1.37 -14.87
CA LEU A 81 -8.38 -1.30 -14.07
C LEU A 81 -9.61 -1.60 -14.91
N ALA A 82 -9.75 -0.94 -16.08
CA ALA A 82 -10.89 -1.14 -16.97
C ALA A 82 -10.94 -2.58 -17.52
N LEU A 83 -9.80 -3.12 -17.94
CA LEU A 83 -9.69 -4.50 -18.43
C LEU A 83 -10.02 -5.51 -17.33
N GLY A 84 -9.45 -5.34 -16.13
CA GLY A 84 -9.69 -6.21 -14.99
C GLY A 84 -11.16 -6.26 -14.59
N ARG A 85 -11.81 -5.10 -14.45
CA ARG A 85 -13.26 -4.99 -14.18
C ARG A 85 -14.08 -5.72 -15.24
N ARG A 86 -13.77 -5.51 -16.53
CA ARG A 86 -14.49 -6.17 -17.63
C ARG A 86 -14.35 -7.69 -17.63
N LEU A 87 -13.14 -8.21 -17.38
CA LEU A 87 -12.90 -9.64 -17.36
C LEU A 87 -13.62 -10.28 -16.16
N LEU A 88 -13.56 -9.63 -15.01
CA LEU A 88 -14.26 -10.06 -13.81
C LEU A 88 -15.79 -10.07 -14.07
N ASP A 89 -16.36 -9.05 -14.70
CA ASP A 89 -17.80 -9.03 -15.05
C ASP A 89 -18.22 -10.15 -16.01
N ALA A 90 -17.37 -10.56 -16.95
CA ALA A 90 -17.66 -11.69 -17.84
C ALA A 90 -17.52 -13.05 -17.14
N ALA A 91 -16.46 -13.23 -16.34
CA ALA A 91 -16.17 -14.50 -15.68
C ALA A 91 -16.85 -14.54 -14.31
N ARG A 92 -18.13 -14.92 -14.28
CA ARG A 92 -18.92 -14.92 -13.02
C ARG A 92 -18.35 -15.82 -11.92
N ALA A 93 -17.69 -16.92 -12.29
CA ALA A 93 -17.02 -17.82 -11.34
C ALA A 93 -15.68 -17.25 -10.80
N ALA A 94 -15.14 -16.20 -11.42
CA ALA A 94 -13.98 -15.49 -10.91
C ALA A 94 -14.36 -14.52 -9.77
N HIS A 95 -13.57 -14.55 -8.70
CA HIS A 95 -13.63 -13.57 -7.61
C HIS A 95 -12.52 -12.51 -7.73
N GLU A 96 -11.48 -12.79 -8.52
CA GLU A 96 -10.35 -11.89 -8.74
C GLU A 96 -9.88 -11.92 -10.20
N ALA A 97 -9.52 -10.75 -10.74
CA ALA A 97 -8.81 -10.58 -12.00
C ALA A 97 -7.52 -9.79 -11.75
N GLU A 98 -6.38 -10.32 -12.21
CA GLU A 98 -5.09 -9.63 -12.14
C GLU A 98 -4.59 -9.32 -13.54
N ILE A 99 -4.27 -8.05 -13.78
CA ILE A 99 -3.76 -7.52 -15.04
C ILE A 99 -2.36 -6.98 -14.79
N ARG A 100 -1.37 -7.50 -15.52
CA ARG A 100 0.00 -6.99 -15.52
C ARG A 100 0.28 -6.34 -16.85
N VAL A 101 0.82 -5.13 -16.82
CA VAL A 101 1.15 -4.34 -18.01
C VAL A 101 2.59 -3.87 -17.91
N GLU A 102 3.36 -4.11 -18.96
CA GLU A 102 4.63 -3.41 -19.20
C GLU A 102 4.41 -2.40 -20.32
N GLU A 103 4.90 -1.17 -20.16
CA GLU A 103 4.91 -0.14 -21.19
C GLU A 103 6.33 0.15 -21.66
N TYR A 104 6.51 0.15 -22.97
CA TYR A 104 7.78 0.51 -23.60
C TYR A 104 7.69 1.92 -24.13
N ALA A 105 8.59 2.78 -23.65
CA ALA A 105 8.62 4.18 -24.02
C ALA A 105 9.18 4.38 -25.44
N TRP A 106 8.69 5.43 -26.10
CA TRP A 106 9.08 5.83 -27.44
C TRP A 106 9.34 7.34 -27.49
N ASP A 107 10.48 7.72 -28.04
CA ASP A 107 10.83 9.11 -28.32
C ASP A 107 10.40 9.49 -29.73
N ARG A 108 9.79 10.67 -29.87
CA ARG A 108 9.30 11.19 -31.13
C ARG A 108 10.44 11.77 -31.96
N LEU A 109 10.56 11.34 -33.23
CA LEU A 109 11.50 11.86 -34.22
C LEU A 109 10.84 12.73 -35.30
N GLY A 110 9.51 12.81 -35.31
CA GLY A 110 8.72 13.58 -36.25
C GLY A 110 7.21 13.41 -36.01
N PRO A 111 6.33 13.84 -36.93
CA PRO A 111 4.89 13.72 -36.74
C PRO A 111 4.40 12.28 -36.52
N HIS A 112 5.09 11.28 -37.09
CA HIS A 112 4.69 9.88 -37.05
C HIS A 112 5.87 8.89 -37.06
N SER A 113 7.06 9.36 -36.69
CA SER A 113 8.29 8.57 -36.60
C SER A 113 8.79 8.54 -35.16
N PHE A 114 9.24 7.38 -34.69
CA PHE A 114 9.63 7.17 -33.29
C PHE A 114 10.88 6.29 -33.17
N VAL A 115 11.62 6.43 -32.07
CA VAL A 115 12.69 5.52 -31.65
C VAL A 115 12.36 4.97 -30.27
N ARG A 116 12.61 3.68 -30.04
CA ARG A 116 12.33 3.05 -28.75
C ARG A 116 13.28 3.64 -27.70
N ARG A 117 12.71 4.19 -26.63
CA ARG A 117 13.48 4.64 -25.46
C ARG A 117 13.82 3.41 -24.63
N GLY A 118 15.12 3.17 -24.42
CA GLY A 118 15.63 2.12 -23.55
C GLY A 118 15.91 2.63 -22.14
N GLY A 119 16.42 1.74 -21.28
CA GLY A 119 16.94 2.09 -19.95
C GLY A 119 15.95 1.95 -18.79
N ALA A 120 14.65 1.79 -19.08
CA ALA A 120 13.62 1.49 -18.09
C ALA A 120 12.37 0.92 -18.78
N VAL A 121 11.63 0.06 -18.09
CA VAL A 121 10.31 -0.44 -18.50
C VAL A 121 9.31 -0.07 -17.41
N ARG A 122 8.29 0.73 -17.73
CA ARG A 122 7.21 1.03 -16.78
C ARG A 122 6.37 -0.23 -16.61
N THR A 123 6.04 -0.57 -15.38
CA THR A 123 5.20 -1.71 -15.03
C THR A 123 3.97 -1.27 -14.24
N CYS A 124 2.91 -2.05 -14.36
CA CYS A 124 1.70 -1.90 -13.58
C CYS A 124 1.10 -3.28 -13.31
N THR A 125 0.70 -3.53 -12.07
CA THR A 125 -0.14 -4.68 -11.69
C THR A 125 -1.42 -4.16 -11.04
N VAL A 126 -2.57 -4.56 -11.60
CA VAL A 126 -3.88 -4.26 -11.03
C VAL A 126 -4.57 -5.57 -10.66
N THR A 127 -4.96 -5.68 -9.41
CA THR A 127 -5.80 -6.77 -8.90
C THR A 127 -7.20 -6.22 -8.63
N VAL A 128 -8.20 -6.71 -9.36
CA VAL A 128 -9.61 -6.33 -9.23
C VAL A 128 -10.37 -7.47 -8.57
N THR A 129 -11.13 -7.16 -7.53
CA THR A 129 -12.10 -8.07 -6.90
C THR A 129 -13.50 -7.46 -6.97
N ARG A 130 -14.51 -8.18 -6.49
CA ARG A 130 -15.87 -7.62 -6.37
C ARG A 130 -15.99 -6.50 -5.33
N GLY A 131 -15.06 -6.45 -4.37
CA GLY A 131 -15.07 -5.46 -3.29
C GLY A 131 -14.22 -4.21 -3.55
N GLY A 132 -13.44 -4.19 -4.64
CA GLY A 132 -12.54 -3.08 -4.93
C GLY A 132 -11.37 -3.50 -5.81
N ALA A 133 -10.37 -2.62 -5.93
CA ALA A 133 -9.14 -2.90 -6.69
C ALA A 133 -7.91 -2.43 -5.92
N ARG A 134 -6.79 -3.12 -6.15
CA ARG A 134 -5.45 -2.75 -5.70
C ARG A 134 -4.60 -2.46 -6.92
N VAL A 135 -3.86 -1.35 -6.87
CA VAL A 135 -2.99 -0.90 -7.97
C VAL A 135 -1.56 -0.81 -7.46
N GLU A 136 -0.65 -1.39 -8.22
CA GLU A 136 0.79 -1.27 -8.05
C GLU A 136 1.38 -0.74 -9.35
N SER A 137 2.15 0.34 -9.26
CA SER A 137 2.96 0.84 -10.37
C SER A 137 4.42 0.50 -10.10
N GLY A 138 5.26 0.48 -11.13
CA GLY A 138 6.65 0.15 -10.94
C GLY A 138 7.52 0.46 -12.15
N VAL A 139 8.81 0.23 -11.97
CA VAL A 139 9.82 0.30 -13.02
C VAL A 139 10.69 -0.95 -12.96
N GLY A 140 10.95 -1.54 -14.12
CA GLY A 140 11.87 -2.64 -14.31
C GLY A 140 13.02 -2.26 -15.22
N GLU A 141 14.06 -3.11 -15.23
CA GLU A 141 15.24 -2.96 -16.11
C GLU A 141 16.00 -1.63 -15.97
N LEU A 142 15.81 -0.92 -14.85
CA LEU A 142 16.41 0.38 -14.61
C LEU A 142 17.88 0.23 -14.21
N THR A 143 18.79 0.28 -15.18
CA THR A 143 20.22 0.19 -14.89
C THR A 143 20.80 1.55 -14.53
N VAL A 144 21.32 1.67 -13.31
CA VAL A 144 21.95 2.89 -12.77
C VAL A 144 23.32 2.55 -12.17
N LEU A 145 24.23 3.53 -12.17
CA LEU A 145 25.61 3.38 -11.70
C LEU A 145 26.11 4.70 -11.09
N ASN A 146 26.67 4.62 -9.88
CA ASN A 146 27.56 5.64 -9.32
C ASN A 146 29.00 5.13 -9.42
N SER A 147 29.91 5.96 -9.93
CA SER A 147 31.31 5.59 -10.12
C SER A 147 32.15 5.69 -8.84
N THR A 148 31.65 6.42 -7.84
CA THR A 148 32.25 6.68 -6.53
C THR A 148 31.14 6.92 -5.50
N ASP A 149 31.45 7.48 -4.33
CA ASP A 149 30.52 7.77 -3.23
C ASP A 149 29.76 6.53 -2.75
N SER A 150 30.40 5.36 -2.87
CA SER A 150 29.95 4.13 -2.24
C SER A 150 31.11 3.45 -1.54
N GLU A 151 30.88 3.05 -0.29
CA GLU A 151 31.80 2.23 0.49
C GLU A 151 31.18 0.88 0.84
N PHE A 152 32.00 -0.01 1.42
CA PHE A 152 31.53 -1.22 2.09
C PHE A 152 32.57 -1.72 3.09
N LYS A 153 32.28 -1.53 4.38
CA LYS A 153 33.17 -1.86 5.49
C LYS A 153 32.37 -2.12 6.77
N GLY A 154 33.04 -2.61 7.81
CA GLY A 154 32.43 -2.96 9.10
C GLY A 154 31.55 -4.22 9.07
N PHE A 155 31.67 -5.03 8.02
CA PHE A 155 30.91 -6.28 7.89
C PHE A 155 31.50 -7.39 8.76
N LEU A 156 30.66 -8.38 9.09
CA LEU A 156 31.05 -9.58 9.80
C LEU A 156 32.09 -10.37 8.99
N LYS A 157 33.15 -10.84 9.65
CA LYS A 157 34.22 -11.63 9.05
C LYS A 157 34.27 -12.99 9.73
N ASP A 158 34.11 -14.05 8.96
CA ASP A 158 34.27 -15.45 9.37
C ASP A 158 35.44 -16.11 8.64
N GLU A 159 35.63 -17.42 8.81
CA GLU A 159 36.69 -18.19 8.16
C GLU A 159 36.62 -18.24 6.62
N PHE A 160 35.50 -17.84 6.00
CA PHE A 160 35.31 -17.82 4.54
C PHE A 160 35.36 -16.42 3.93
N THR A 161 35.53 -15.39 4.76
CA THR A 161 35.48 -14.00 4.32
C THR A 161 36.82 -13.56 3.72
N THR A 162 36.88 -13.45 2.38
CA THR A 162 38.05 -12.94 1.63
C THR A 162 37.87 -11.50 1.13
N LEU A 163 36.65 -10.96 1.23
CA LEU A 163 36.32 -9.62 0.75
C LEU A 163 37.11 -8.57 1.54
N ALA A 164 37.87 -7.73 0.83
CA ALA A 164 38.49 -6.55 1.40
C ALA A 164 37.44 -5.44 1.61
N GLU A 165 37.58 -4.72 2.72
CA GLU A 165 36.82 -3.49 2.95
C GLU A 165 37.28 -2.42 1.96
N THR A 166 36.35 -1.53 1.58
CA THR A 166 36.68 -0.40 0.72
C THR A 166 35.94 0.86 1.17
N ASP A 167 36.62 1.99 1.08
CA ASP A 167 36.06 3.33 1.31
C ASP A 167 35.51 3.95 0.01
N ASP A 168 35.85 3.39 -1.16
CA ASP A 168 35.32 3.82 -2.45
C ASP A 168 35.18 2.65 -3.43
N ARG A 169 34.07 2.60 -4.15
CA ARG A 169 33.79 1.61 -5.20
C ARG A 169 32.67 2.08 -6.12
N ILE A 170 32.60 1.44 -7.28
CA ILE A 170 31.42 1.50 -8.14
C ILE A 170 30.23 0.83 -7.43
N LEU A 171 29.07 1.49 -7.48
CA LEU A 171 27.77 0.91 -7.16
C LEU A 171 26.90 0.89 -8.41
N ALA A 172 26.62 -0.31 -8.93
CA ALA A 172 25.75 -0.48 -10.09
C ALA A 172 24.62 -1.48 -9.78
N THR A 173 23.42 -1.20 -10.28
CA THR A 173 22.27 -2.09 -10.13
C THR A 173 21.35 -2.05 -11.35
N SER A 174 20.60 -3.11 -11.58
CA SER A 174 19.41 -3.10 -12.45
C SER A 174 18.19 -3.14 -11.56
N LEU A 175 17.73 -1.96 -11.15
CA LEU A 175 16.66 -1.81 -10.19
C LEU A 175 15.33 -2.32 -10.77
N VAL A 176 14.63 -3.11 -9.96
CA VAL A 176 13.19 -3.31 -10.08
C VAL A 176 12.56 -2.67 -8.86
N ALA A 177 11.66 -1.72 -9.06
CA ALA A 177 10.92 -1.06 -8.00
C ALA A 177 9.42 -1.17 -8.27
N THR A 178 8.65 -1.53 -7.26
CA THR A 178 7.18 -1.61 -7.32
C THR A 178 6.61 -0.89 -6.11
N TRP A 179 5.69 0.05 -6.31
CA TRP A 179 5.01 0.77 -5.24
C TRP A 179 3.50 0.62 -5.32
N ARG A 180 2.88 0.53 -4.15
CA ARG A 180 1.43 0.35 -4.00
C ARG A 180 0.76 1.68 -3.71
N HIS A 181 -0.37 1.90 -4.37
CA HIS A 181 -1.20 3.06 -4.14
C HIS A 181 -2.24 2.79 -3.05
N ALA A 182 -2.49 3.80 -2.22
CA ALA A 182 -3.48 3.75 -1.14
C ALA A 182 -4.93 3.62 -1.66
N SER A 183 -5.17 4.09 -2.89
CA SER A 183 -6.49 4.06 -3.52
C SER A 183 -6.38 3.69 -5.01
N ALA A 184 -7.41 3.03 -5.53
CA ALA A 184 -7.60 2.77 -6.96
C ALA A 184 -8.26 3.95 -7.71
N GLU A 185 -8.53 5.07 -7.02
CA GLU A 185 -9.16 6.29 -7.56
C GLU A 185 -8.16 7.44 -7.69
N ARG A 186 -6.95 7.13 -8.16
CA ARG A 186 -5.93 8.14 -8.35
C ARG A 186 -6.28 9.04 -9.54
N GLN A 187 -6.11 10.35 -9.37
CA GLN A 187 -6.46 11.32 -10.41
C GLN A 187 -5.46 11.33 -11.57
N ASP A 188 -4.16 11.17 -11.28
CA ASP A 188 -3.11 11.17 -12.30
C ASP A 188 -2.03 10.11 -11.97
N TRP A 189 -2.09 8.99 -12.69
CA TRP A 189 -1.12 7.91 -12.59
C TRP A 189 0.21 8.24 -13.27
N ASN A 190 0.20 9.07 -14.32
CA ASN A 190 1.40 9.41 -15.08
C ASN A 190 2.28 10.35 -14.25
N ALA A 191 1.70 11.40 -13.67
CA ALA A 191 2.42 12.31 -12.79
C ALA A 191 2.97 11.60 -11.53
N SER A 192 2.23 10.62 -11.00
CA SER A 192 2.72 9.74 -9.94
C SER A 192 3.98 8.99 -10.32
N TYR A 193 3.92 8.30 -11.47
CA TYR A 193 5.01 7.47 -11.93
C TYR A 193 6.25 8.32 -12.19
N ASP A 194 6.10 9.45 -12.87
CA ASP A 194 7.19 10.36 -13.16
C ASP A 194 7.83 10.90 -11.89
N LYS A 195 7.02 11.30 -10.90
CA LYS A 195 7.51 11.78 -9.59
C LYS A 195 8.25 10.70 -8.81
N ALA A 196 7.71 9.47 -8.76
CA ALA A 196 8.36 8.36 -8.06
C ALA A 196 9.70 8.00 -8.73
N LEU A 197 9.73 7.91 -10.07
CA LEU A 197 10.94 7.60 -10.82
C LEU A 197 12.01 8.70 -10.66
N ASP A 198 11.63 9.96 -10.77
CA ASP A 198 12.53 11.11 -10.56
C ASP A 198 13.11 11.12 -9.14
N THR A 199 12.28 10.83 -8.13
CA THR A 199 12.71 10.73 -6.74
C THR A 199 13.71 9.58 -6.55
N ILE A 200 13.42 8.39 -7.10
CA ILE A 200 14.34 7.24 -7.05
C ILE A 200 15.71 7.60 -7.65
N LEU A 201 15.71 8.17 -8.86
CA LEU A 201 16.95 8.53 -9.57
C LEU A 201 17.74 9.61 -8.84
N THR A 202 17.05 10.67 -8.39
CA THR A 202 17.67 11.77 -7.64
C THR A 202 18.24 11.29 -6.31
N THR A 203 17.53 10.45 -5.57
CA THR A 203 18.02 9.89 -4.30
C THR A 203 19.17 8.90 -4.53
N PHE A 204 19.13 8.06 -5.56
CA PHE A 204 20.26 7.17 -5.90
C PHE A 204 21.54 7.96 -6.18
N ALA A 205 21.44 9.02 -6.98
CA ALA A 205 22.58 9.86 -7.34
C ALA A 205 23.08 10.73 -6.16
N GLY A 206 22.18 11.18 -5.28
CA GLY A 206 22.49 12.09 -4.18
C GLY A 206 22.87 11.42 -2.85
N THR A 207 22.81 10.10 -2.75
CA THR A 207 23.10 9.37 -1.49
C THR A 207 24.53 8.84 -1.49
N TYR A 208 25.34 9.26 -0.51
CA TYR A 208 26.58 8.55 -0.20
C TYR A 208 26.23 7.17 0.39
N SER A 209 26.60 6.10 -0.32
CA SER A 209 26.10 4.74 -0.05
C SER A 209 27.08 3.94 0.81
N ARG A 210 26.80 3.75 2.10
CA ARG A 210 27.58 2.85 2.97
C ARG A 210 27.26 1.37 2.73
N ALA A 211 26.06 1.11 2.23
CA ALA A 211 25.60 -0.19 1.77
C ALA A 211 24.44 -0.02 0.78
N LEU A 212 24.25 -0.98 -0.12
CA LEU A 212 23.10 -0.93 -1.04
C LEU A 212 21.77 -0.97 -0.26
N GLN A 213 21.72 -1.69 0.87
CA GLN A 213 20.59 -1.71 1.80
C GLN A 213 20.17 -0.30 2.25
N GLU A 214 21.15 0.53 2.63
CA GLU A 214 20.89 1.91 3.05
C GLU A 214 20.32 2.74 1.89
N THR A 215 20.91 2.61 0.71
CA THR A 215 20.45 3.32 -0.49
C THR A 215 19.02 2.93 -0.87
N LEU A 216 18.65 1.64 -0.79
CA LEU A 216 17.27 1.20 -1.02
C LEU A 216 16.30 1.81 0.00
N TYR A 217 16.68 1.84 1.27
CA TYR A 217 15.85 2.46 2.31
C TYR A 217 15.70 3.97 2.07
N ALA A 218 16.78 4.67 1.74
CA ALA A 218 16.75 6.10 1.45
C ALA A 218 15.83 6.43 0.26
N MET A 219 15.95 5.69 -0.85
CA MET A 219 15.05 5.86 -2.00
C MET A 219 13.59 5.58 -1.63
N GLY A 220 13.32 4.48 -0.93
CA GLY A 220 11.95 4.13 -0.55
C GLY A 220 11.33 5.14 0.40
N ARG A 221 12.09 5.62 1.39
CA ARG A 221 11.65 6.67 2.30
C ARG A 221 11.34 7.97 1.54
N ALA A 222 12.23 8.42 0.66
CA ALA A 222 12.02 9.64 -0.12
C ALA A 222 10.79 9.57 -1.03
N VAL A 223 10.56 8.41 -1.67
CA VAL A 223 9.35 8.19 -2.49
C VAL A 223 8.09 8.28 -1.65
N LEU A 224 8.06 7.60 -0.50
CA LEU A 224 6.91 7.65 0.39
C LEU A 224 6.71 9.08 0.92
N GLU A 225 7.69 9.71 1.56
CA GLU A 225 7.62 11.11 2.04
C GLU A 225 7.17 12.10 0.95
N GLY A 226 7.54 11.84 -0.31
CA GLY A 226 7.13 12.67 -1.44
C GLY A 226 5.67 12.50 -1.86
N ASP A 227 5.02 11.37 -1.60
CA ASP A 227 3.67 11.06 -2.09
C ASP A 227 2.83 10.27 -1.05
N ASP A 228 1.90 10.96 -0.40
CA ASP A 228 0.94 10.37 0.55
C ASP A 228 -0.08 9.43 -0.12
N GLY A 229 -0.15 9.42 -1.45
CA GLY A 229 -0.94 8.44 -2.20
C GLY A 229 -0.32 7.04 -2.24
N LEU A 230 0.88 6.84 -1.70
CA LEU A 230 1.62 5.56 -1.73
C LEU A 230 1.74 4.95 -0.33
N THR A 231 1.52 3.63 -0.22
CA THR A 231 1.56 2.92 1.07
C THR A 231 2.89 2.22 1.33
N ASP A 232 3.48 1.66 0.28
CA ASP A 232 4.73 0.91 0.35
C ASP A 232 5.43 0.87 -0.99
N ILE A 233 6.74 0.65 -0.95
CA ILE A 233 7.60 0.45 -2.11
C ILE A 233 8.56 -0.71 -1.85
N HIS A 234 8.59 -1.65 -2.77
CA HIS A 234 9.47 -2.82 -2.79
C HIS A 234 10.54 -2.65 -3.85
N PHE A 235 11.78 -2.99 -3.49
CA PHE A 235 12.93 -3.00 -4.38
C PHE A 235 13.54 -4.39 -4.48
N ARG A 236 13.96 -4.74 -5.69
CA ARG A 236 14.91 -5.82 -5.97
C ARG A 236 16.10 -5.23 -6.70
N ALA A 237 17.28 -5.34 -6.10
CA ALA A 237 18.47 -4.66 -6.55
C ALA A 237 19.67 -5.63 -6.61
N PRO A 238 19.97 -6.19 -7.80
CA PRO A 238 21.20 -6.93 -7.99
C PRO A 238 22.39 -5.96 -7.96
N ASN A 239 23.37 -6.20 -7.09
CA ASN A 239 24.64 -5.49 -7.12
C ASN A 239 25.48 -6.02 -8.30
N LYS A 240 25.46 -5.27 -9.40
CA LYS A 240 26.22 -5.56 -10.63
C LYS A 240 27.70 -5.24 -10.41
N HIS A 241 28.49 -6.26 -10.10
CA HIS A 241 29.88 -6.07 -9.71
C HIS A 241 30.74 -5.51 -10.84
N HIS A 242 31.46 -4.43 -10.52
CA HIS A 242 32.53 -3.88 -11.32
C HIS A 242 33.84 -4.02 -10.53
N PHE A 243 34.58 -5.08 -10.80
CA PHE A 243 35.81 -5.38 -10.07
C PHE A 243 36.98 -4.58 -10.64
N LEU A 244 37.70 -3.84 -9.81
CA LEU A 244 38.94 -3.20 -10.23
C LEU A 244 39.92 -4.26 -10.70
N VAL A 245 40.43 -4.13 -11.92
CA VAL A 245 41.34 -5.14 -12.48
C VAL A 245 42.72 -5.01 -11.83
N ASP A 246 43.23 -6.12 -11.28
CA ASP A 246 44.57 -6.17 -10.72
C ASP A 246 45.64 -6.27 -11.81
N PHE A 247 46.46 -5.22 -11.95
CA PHE A 247 47.59 -5.17 -12.88
C PHE A 247 48.92 -5.62 -12.27
N SER A 248 48.98 -5.98 -10.98
CA SER A 248 50.23 -6.34 -10.28
C SER A 248 50.94 -7.55 -10.89
N GLY A 249 50.22 -8.41 -11.62
CA GLY A 249 50.78 -9.54 -12.35
C GLY A 249 51.42 -9.18 -13.70
N PHE A 250 51.24 -7.96 -14.20
CA PHE A 250 51.70 -7.56 -15.54
C PHE A 250 53.12 -7.03 -15.50
N ARG A 251 53.89 -7.31 -16.56
CA ARG A 251 55.32 -6.93 -16.68
C ARG A 251 55.48 -5.72 -17.59
N VAL A 252 54.75 -4.65 -17.29
CA VAL A 252 54.78 -3.38 -18.03
C VAL A 252 55.17 -2.28 -17.06
N ASP A 253 56.29 -1.60 -17.34
CA ASP A 253 56.82 -0.56 -16.46
C ASP A 253 55.83 0.60 -16.29
N GLY A 254 55.55 0.97 -15.05
CA GLY A 254 54.69 2.10 -14.70
C GLY A 254 53.18 1.87 -14.86
N LEU A 255 52.74 0.64 -15.13
CA LEU A 255 51.31 0.33 -15.25
C LEU A 255 50.66 0.21 -13.85
N THR A 256 49.74 1.13 -13.53
CA THR A 256 48.87 1.12 -12.34
C THR A 256 47.39 1.10 -12.76
N ASN A 257 46.49 0.82 -11.82
CA ASN A 257 45.03 0.94 -12.04
C ASN A 257 44.42 1.70 -10.86
N ASP A 258 44.42 3.03 -10.95
CA ASP A 258 44.00 3.94 -9.89
C ASP A 258 42.48 4.21 -9.94
N GLY A 259 41.69 3.14 -10.06
CA GLY A 259 40.22 3.24 -10.13
C GLY A 259 39.67 3.47 -11.54
N GLU A 260 40.35 3.01 -12.58
CA GLU A 260 40.03 3.36 -13.97
C GLU A 260 39.46 2.18 -14.78
N VAL A 261 40.06 0.99 -14.63
CA VAL A 261 39.71 -0.18 -15.46
C VAL A 261 39.03 -1.24 -14.60
N PHE A 262 37.78 -1.55 -14.94
CA PHE A 262 36.94 -2.50 -14.22
C PHE A 262 36.46 -3.65 -15.11
N HIS A 263 36.36 -4.84 -14.53
CA HIS A 263 35.62 -5.96 -15.11
C HIS A 263 34.18 -5.94 -14.59
N ALA A 264 33.24 -5.62 -15.48
CA ALA A 264 31.80 -5.74 -15.21
C ALA A 264 31.39 -7.21 -15.33
N ALA A 265 31.23 -7.89 -14.20
CA ALA A 265 30.88 -9.31 -14.19
C ALA A 265 29.37 -9.49 -14.38
N ASP A 266 28.98 -10.42 -15.27
CA ASP A 266 27.57 -10.77 -15.45
C ASP A 266 27.01 -11.53 -14.25
N ARG A 267 27.78 -12.50 -13.73
CA ARG A 267 27.42 -13.43 -12.63
C ARG A 267 28.67 -13.89 -11.86
N PRO A 268 28.54 -14.27 -10.57
CA PRO A 268 27.37 -14.05 -9.72
C PRO A 268 27.19 -12.57 -9.38
N TYR A 269 26.06 -12.21 -8.79
CA TYR A 269 25.80 -10.88 -8.27
C TYR A 269 25.17 -11.01 -6.87
N GLY A 270 25.46 -10.06 -5.98
CA GLY A 270 24.68 -9.91 -4.75
C GLY A 270 23.25 -9.49 -5.08
N LEU A 271 22.24 -10.03 -4.40
CA LEU A 271 20.85 -9.59 -4.54
C LEU A 271 20.37 -9.03 -3.22
N ILE A 272 20.02 -7.76 -3.22
CA ILE A 272 19.46 -7.07 -2.05
C ILE A 272 18.01 -6.75 -2.37
N GLU A 273 17.11 -7.09 -1.44
CA GLU A 273 15.68 -6.83 -1.53
C GLU A 273 15.22 -6.13 -0.27
N ALA A 274 14.36 -5.13 -0.41
CA ALA A 274 13.82 -4.38 0.71
C ALA A 274 12.42 -3.87 0.38
N THR A 275 11.55 -3.84 1.38
CA THR A 275 10.26 -3.14 1.30
C THR A 275 10.26 -2.05 2.35
N VAL A 276 10.04 -0.80 1.91
CA VAL A 276 9.79 0.33 2.79
C VAL A 276 8.28 0.52 2.83
N VAL A 277 7.72 0.55 4.04
CA VAL A 277 6.27 0.66 4.27
C VAL A 277 5.97 1.90 5.09
N ARG A 278 4.82 2.53 4.86
CA ARG A 278 4.24 3.46 5.82
C ARG A 278 3.63 2.68 6.97
N THR A 279 4.12 2.94 8.18
CA THR A 279 3.46 2.50 9.40
C THR A 279 2.59 3.63 9.93
N PRO A 280 1.43 3.33 10.55
CA PRO A 280 0.66 4.36 11.20
C PRO A 280 1.47 4.96 12.35
N GLU A 281 1.65 6.28 12.33
CA GLU A 281 2.15 7.04 13.46
C GLU A 281 0.98 7.73 14.15
N VAL A 282 0.93 7.60 15.47
CA VAL A 282 -0.06 8.28 16.31
C VAL A 282 0.67 9.12 17.34
N SER A 283 0.20 10.35 17.51
CA SER A 283 0.69 11.21 18.58
C SER A 283 -0.13 11.01 19.85
N ARG A 284 0.47 11.35 21.00
CA ARG A 284 -0.23 11.37 22.28
C ARG A 284 -1.47 12.25 22.26
N GLU A 285 -1.39 13.37 21.55
CA GLU A 285 -2.49 14.32 21.41
C GLU A 285 -3.65 13.72 20.62
N GLN A 286 -3.37 13.07 19.48
CA GLN A 286 -4.38 12.37 18.69
C GLN A 286 -5.08 11.28 19.51
N LEU A 287 -4.32 10.49 20.26
CA LEU A 287 -4.88 9.46 21.14
C LEU A 287 -5.77 10.09 22.23
N LEU A 288 -5.29 11.13 22.93
CA LEU A 288 -6.09 11.81 23.95
C LEU A 288 -7.37 12.46 23.40
N ALA A 289 -7.37 12.89 22.13
CA ALA A 289 -8.56 13.36 21.45
C ALA A 289 -9.56 12.23 21.14
N CYS A 290 -9.08 11.00 20.94
CA CYS A 290 -9.94 9.82 20.74
C CYS A 290 -10.55 9.36 22.06
N LEU A 291 -9.73 9.24 23.10
CA LEU A 291 -10.12 8.84 24.45
C LEU A 291 -9.30 9.63 25.49
N ALA A 292 -9.99 10.43 26.31
CA ALA A 292 -9.38 11.34 27.28
C ALA A 292 -8.81 10.64 28.53
N VAL A 293 -8.09 9.53 28.33
CA VAL A 293 -7.48 8.69 29.37
C VAL A 293 -5.97 8.62 29.13
N PRO A 294 -5.15 9.33 29.94
CA PRO A 294 -3.69 9.38 29.78
C PRO A 294 -3.00 8.02 29.75
N ARG A 295 -3.35 7.11 30.67
CA ARG A 295 -2.77 5.75 30.67
C ARG A 295 -3.00 5.03 29.36
N TRP A 296 -4.23 5.09 28.83
CA TRP A 296 -4.57 4.46 27.56
C TRP A 296 -3.72 5.02 26.42
N ALA A 297 -3.62 6.35 26.32
CA ALA A 297 -2.79 6.99 25.30
C ALA A 297 -1.31 6.59 25.44
N ASP A 298 -0.77 6.59 26.66
CA ASP A 298 0.62 6.23 26.95
C ASP A 298 0.91 4.75 26.64
N GLU A 299 -0.04 3.86 26.94
CA GLU A 299 0.08 2.42 26.67
C GLU A 299 0.01 2.09 25.17
N VAL A 300 -0.85 2.79 24.42
CA VAL A 300 -0.91 2.68 22.96
C VAL A 300 0.33 3.28 22.32
N LEU A 301 0.89 4.38 22.83
CA LEU A 301 2.17 4.89 22.31
C LEU A 301 3.33 3.93 22.58
N ALA A 302 3.40 3.38 23.79
CA ALA A 302 4.45 2.46 24.19
C ALA A 302 4.42 1.13 23.42
N GLY A 303 3.28 0.77 22.82
CA GLY A 303 3.15 -0.41 21.97
C GLY A 303 3.68 -0.25 20.54
N GLY A 304 3.98 0.98 20.11
CA GLY A 304 4.51 1.25 18.77
C GLY A 304 6.02 0.95 18.62
N PRO A 305 6.54 0.94 17.39
CA PRO A 305 5.83 1.17 16.13
C PRO A 305 4.93 -0.02 15.73
N TYR A 306 3.79 0.28 15.11
CA TYR A 306 2.83 -0.74 14.66
C TYR A 306 3.10 -1.15 13.22
N ALA A 307 2.99 -2.45 12.93
CA ALA A 307 3.20 -2.98 11.58
C ALA A 307 2.18 -2.46 10.57
N ASP A 308 0.94 -2.26 11.01
CA ASP A 308 -0.18 -1.77 10.21
C ASP A 308 -1.27 -1.17 11.10
N ARG A 309 -2.34 -0.68 10.46
CA ARG A 309 -3.51 -0.08 11.11
C ARG A 309 -4.25 -1.08 12.01
N GLU A 310 -4.32 -2.34 11.61
CA GLU A 310 -5.04 -3.37 12.38
C GLU A 310 -4.33 -3.64 13.72
N ALA A 311 -2.99 -3.72 13.70
CA ALA A 311 -2.18 -3.87 14.90
C ALA A 311 -2.36 -2.68 15.87
N LEU A 312 -2.38 -1.45 15.35
CA LEU A 312 -2.64 -0.24 16.15
C LEU A 312 -4.04 -0.27 16.77
N LEU A 313 -5.08 -0.52 15.97
CA LEU A 313 -6.47 -0.59 16.46
C LEU A 313 -6.67 -1.74 17.45
N GLY A 314 -6.03 -2.89 17.23
CA GLY A 314 -6.06 -4.03 18.14
C GLY A 314 -5.43 -3.69 19.50
N ARG A 315 -4.28 -3.01 19.50
CA ARG A 315 -3.65 -2.58 20.76
C ARG A 315 -4.46 -1.52 21.50
N ALA A 316 -5.02 -0.56 20.76
CA ALA A 316 -5.96 0.43 21.28
C ALA A 316 -7.21 -0.21 21.90
N ASP A 317 -7.74 -1.26 21.27
CA ASP A 317 -8.88 -2.03 21.76
C ASP A 317 -8.57 -2.72 23.08
N GLU A 318 -7.46 -3.47 23.13
CA GLU A 318 -7.01 -4.17 24.33
C GLU A 318 -6.83 -3.23 25.52
N ALA A 319 -6.17 -2.09 25.31
CA ALA A 319 -5.93 -1.11 26.36
C ALA A 319 -7.23 -0.47 26.88
N ALA A 320 -8.23 -0.27 26.00
CA ALA A 320 -9.53 0.30 26.34
C ALA A 320 -10.42 -0.69 27.11
N ARG A 321 -10.26 -2.00 26.91
CA ARG A 321 -10.97 -3.02 27.71
C ARG A 321 -10.54 -3.04 29.18
N GLN A 322 -9.39 -2.48 29.51
CA GLN A 322 -8.81 -2.46 30.85
C GLN A 322 -9.10 -1.16 31.61
N LEU A 323 -10.07 -0.34 31.17
CA LEU A 323 -10.42 0.90 31.85
C LEU A 323 -10.91 0.64 33.29
N SER A 324 -10.26 1.33 34.23
CA SER A 324 -10.71 1.42 35.62
C SER A 324 -11.89 2.37 35.76
N ASP A 325 -12.56 2.36 36.91
CA ASP A 325 -13.74 3.22 37.17
C ASP A 325 -13.38 4.70 37.13
N ALA A 326 -12.25 5.07 37.72
CA ALA A 326 -11.76 6.45 37.71
C ALA A 326 -11.44 6.93 36.28
N GLU A 327 -10.93 6.06 35.43
CA GLU A 327 -10.65 6.39 34.03
C GLU A 327 -11.92 6.49 33.19
N LEU A 328 -12.92 5.64 33.48
CA LEU A 328 -14.23 5.73 32.86
C LEU A 328 -14.90 7.07 33.19
N GLU A 329 -14.89 7.48 34.46
CA GLU A 329 -15.41 8.77 34.90
C GLU A 329 -14.66 9.94 34.24
N GLN A 330 -13.32 9.87 34.21
CA GLN A 330 -12.50 10.86 33.55
C GLN A 330 -12.83 10.99 32.06
N ALA A 331 -13.01 9.87 31.36
CA ALA A 331 -13.38 9.89 29.95
C ALA A 331 -14.77 10.52 29.77
N LEU A 332 -15.76 10.10 30.56
CA LEU A 332 -17.14 10.57 30.46
C LEU A 332 -17.30 12.06 30.78
N ALA A 333 -16.46 12.64 31.63
CA ALA A 333 -16.49 14.07 31.94
C ALA A 333 -16.33 14.97 30.70
N GLY A 334 -15.71 14.45 29.63
CA GLY A 334 -15.56 15.15 28.35
C GLY A 334 -16.69 14.91 27.33
N HIS A 335 -17.67 14.05 27.63
CA HIS A 335 -18.74 13.71 26.70
C HIS A 335 -20.00 14.58 26.89
N PRO A 336 -20.50 15.28 25.86
CA PRO A 336 -21.79 15.96 25.92
C PRO A 336 -22.94 14.93 25.97
N ARG A 337 -24.09 15.33 26.52
CA ARG A 337 -25.29 14.48 26.51
C ARG A 337 -25.75 14.18 25.09
N ILE A 338 -26.37 13.02 24.90
CA ILE A 338 -26.97 12.65 23.62
C ILE A 338 -28.14 13.58 23.31
N GLY A 339 -28.08 14.27 22.17
CA GLY A 339 -29.07 15.27 21.73
C GLY A 339 -28.73 16.72 22.11
N GLU A 340 -27.63 16.98 22.84
CA GLU A 340 -27.13 18.33 23.11
C GLU A 340 -26.04 18.74 22.09
N ARG A 341 -25.90 20.06 21.85
CA ARG A 341 -24.86 20.58 20.95
C ARG A 341 -23.48 20.49 21.62
N GLY A 342 -22.64 19.58 21.14
CA GLY A 342 -21.21 19.51 21.47
C GLY A 342 -20.31 20.19 20.43
N GLY A 343 -19.01 19.91 20.52
CA GLY A 343 -18.03 20.30 19.50
C GLY A 343 -18.27 19.61 18.14
N ALA A 344 -17.53 20.00 17.11
CA ALA A 344 -17.71 19.53 15.73
C ALA A 344 -17.71 17.98 15.60
N GLN A 345 -16.87 17.30 16.39
CA GLN A 345 -16.76 15.85 16.39
C GLN A 345 -18.03 15.17 16.96
N SER A 346 -18.58 15.71 18.05
CA SER A 346 -19.84 15.23 18.63
C SER A 346 -21.05 15.47 17.70
N GLN A 347 -21.03 16.56 16.92
CA GLN A 347 -22.09 16.85 15.94
C GLN A 347 -22.09 15.84 14.78
N SER A 348 -20.91 15.41 14.33
CA SER A 348 -20.79 14.36 13.33
C SER A 348 -21.29 13.01 13.87
N GLU A 349 -20.87 12.64 15.08
CA GLU A 349 -21.23 11.38 15.76
C GLU A 349 -22.74 11.26 16.03
N GLN A 350 -23.42 12.38 16.27
CA GLN A 350 -24.85 12.44 16.60
C GLN A 350 -25.70 13.03 15.46
N SER A 351 -25.21 13.04 14.22
CA SER A 351 -25.88 13.65 13.07
C SER A 351 -27.28 13.10 12.77
N GLY A 352 -27.56 11.85 13.16
CA GLY A 352 -28.89 11.21 13.04
C GLY A 352 -29.83 11.43 14.23
N VAL A 353 -29.38 12.10 15.29
CA VAL A 353 -30.13 12.23 16.54
C VAL A 353 -30.86 13.57 16.59
N SER A 354 -32.18 13.53 16.45
CA SER A 354 -33.03 14.71 16.66
C SER A 354 -33.37 14.86 18.15
N PRO A 355 -33.18 16.05 18.75
CA PRO A 355 -33.56 16.29 20.14
C PRO A 355 -35.06 16.07 20.35
N SER A 356 -35.45 15.41 21.44
CA SER A 356 -36.84 15.26 21.87
C SER A 356 -36.97 15.36 23.38
N ASP A 357 -38.12 15.81 23.87
CA ASP A 357 -38.39 15.90 25.31
C ASP A 357 -38.31 14.53 25.99
N ARG A 358 -38.70 13.46 25.29
CA ARG A 358 -38.59 12.07 25.77
C ARG A 358 -37.13 11.68 26.00
N LEU A 359 -36.27 11.97 25.02
CA LEU A 359 -34.84 11.66 25.11
C LEU A 359 -34.15 12.47 26.21
N ALA A 360 -34.51 13.74 26.38
CA ALA A 360 -33.99 14.58 27.45
C ALA A 360 -34.39 14.06 28.85
N GLN A 361 -35.66 13.68 29.03
CA GLN A 361 -36.14 13.08 30.28
C GLN A 361 -35.46 11.75 30.59
N ALA A 362 -35.29 10.91 29.57
CA ALA A 362 -34.61 9.62 29.70
C ALA A 362 -33.13 9.79 30.11
N ASN A 363 -32.39 10.72 29.49
CA ASN A 363 -31.03 11.05 29.90
C ASN A 363 -30.96 11.52 31.36
N ALA A 364 -31.88 12.39 31.79
CA ALA A 364 -31.93 12.87 33.17
C ALA A 364 -32.21 11.74 34.17
N ALA A 365 -33.12 10.81 33.83
CA ALA A 365 -33.41 9.64 34.65
C ALA A 365 -32.21 8.68 34.74
N TYR A 366 -31.46 8.53 33.65
CA TYR A 366 -30.24 7.73 33.60
C TYR A 366 -29.14 8.32 34.50
N GLU A 367 -28.89 9.62 34.41
CA GLU A 367 -27.92 10.33 35.27
C GLU A 367 -28.28 10.18 36.76
N GLN A 368 -29.56 10.30 37.11
CA GLN A 368 -30.00 10.13 38.51
C GLN A 368 -29.77 8.72 39.05
N ARG A 369 -29.83 7.69 38.20
CA ARG A 369 -29.67 6.30 38.62
C ARG A 369 -28.20 5.88 38.71
N PHE A 370 -27.42 6.17 37.67
CA PHE A 370 -26.06 5.64 37.50
C PHE A 370 -24.95 6.65 37.78
N ASP A 371 -25.33 7.88 38.17
CA ASP A 371 -24.43 9.01 38.50
C ASP A 371 -23.43 9.33 37.38
N ARG A 372 -23.86 9.16 36.12
CA ARG A 372 -23.05 9.39 34.92
C ARG A 372 -23.91 9.67 33.70
N VAL A 373 -23.34 10.34 32.71
CA VAL A 373 -24.02 10.58 31.42
C VAL A 373 -24.28 9.28 30.67
N PHE A 374 -25.42 9.20 29.97
CA PHE A 374 -25.71 8.09 29.08
C PHE A 374 -24.79 8.14 27.86
N LEU A 375 -24.02 7.07 27.62
CA LEU A 375 -23.10 6.97 26.50
C LEU A 375 -23.46 5.78 25.61
N ILE A 376 -23.57 6.06 24.31
CA ILE A 376 -23.85 5.06 23.28
C ILE A 376 -23.13 5.44 21.97
N ARG A 377 -22.61 4.45 21.24
CA ARG A 377 -22.13 4.69 19.86
C ARG A 377 -23.33 4.98 18.97
N ALA A 378 -23.53 6.27 18.64
CA ALA A 378 -24.70 6.76 17.93
C ALA A 378 -24.62 6.63 16.40
N ALA A 379 -23.42 6.49 15.83
CA ALA A 379 -23.25 6.37 14.37
C ALA A 379 -24.09 5.21 13.80
N GLY A 380 -24.97 5.49 12.84
CA GLY A 380 -25.86 4.49 12.23
C GLY A 380 -27.09 4.10 13.05
N ARG A 381 -27.43 4.84 14.12
CA ARG A 381 -28.67 4.68 14.89
C ARG A 381 -29.55 5.92 14.77
N ASP A 382 -30.86 5.74 14.78
CA ASP A 382 -31.81 6.85 14.89
C ASP A 382 -32.17 7.17 16.36
N ALA A 383 -32.93 8.25 16.56
CA ALA A 383 -33.29 8.72 17.90
C ALA A 383 -34.21 7.76 18.69
N GLU A 384 -35.06 6.98 18.01
CA GLU A 384 -35.95 6.00 18.67
C GLU A 384 -35.16 4.75 19.07
N GLU A 385 -34.21 4.30 18.24
CA GLU A 385 -33.30 3.20 18.59
C GLU A 385 -32.42 3.54 19.81
N ILE A 386 -31.91 4.78 19.88
CA ILE A 386 -31.15 5.27 21.03
C ILE A 386 -32.02 5.33 22.28
N LEU A 387 -33.26 5.83 22.16
CA LEU A 387 -34.19 5.90 23.29
C LEU A 387 -34.54 4.49 23.81
N ALA A 388 -34.82 3.55 22.90
CA ALA A 388 -35.09 2.15 23.26
C ALA A 388 -33.90 1.51 23.98
N GLU A 389 -32.67 1.80 23.55
CA GLU A 389 -31.46 1.31 24.21
C GLU A 389 -31.28 1.90 25.61
N LEU A 390 -31.54 3.21 25.76
CA LEU A 390 -31.51 3.89 27.05
C LEU A 390 -32.54 3.27 28.01
N GLU A 391 -33.79 3.12 27.58
CA GLU A 391 -34.87 2.51 28.37
C GLU A 391 -34.55 1.05 28.75
N ARG A 392 -33.92 0.28 27.86
CA ARG A 392 -33.46 -1.08 28.15
C ARG A 392 -32.35 -1.09 29.20
N ARG A 393 -31.35 -0.21 29.05
CA ARG A 393 -30.19 -0.09 29.96
C ARG A 393 -30.57 0.41 31.35
N MET A 394 -31.67 1.14 31.47
CA MET A 394 -32.31 1.41 32.75
C MET A 394 -32.80 0.15 33.48
N GLN A 395 -32.71 -1.05 32.93
CA GLN A 395 -32.98 -2.30 33.64
C GLN A 395 -31.71 -3.05 34.08
N ASN A 396 -30.53 -2.58 33.68
CA ASN A 396 -29.25 -3.19 34.04
C ASN A 396 -28.92 -2.98 35.52
N ASP A 397 -28.19 -3.92 36.13
CA ASP A 397 -27.46 -3.64 37.38
C ASP A 397 -26.20 -2.80 37.09
N ASP A 398 -25.58 -2.25 38.12
CA ASP A 398 -24.44 -1.33 37.96
C ASP A 398 -23.24 -1.98 37.28
N ALA A 399 -23.02 -3.28 37.49
CA ALA A 399 -21.90 -4.00 36.90
C ALA A 399 -22.10 -4.24 35.39
N ALA A 400 -23.31 -4.65 34.99
CA ALA A 400 -23.70 -4.80 33.60
C ALA A 400 -23.68 -3.45 32.88
N GLU A 401 -24.21 -2.40 33.51
CA GLU A 401 -24.25 -1.07 32.92
C GLU A 401 -22.85 -0.47 32.74
N ARG A 402 -21.97 -0.68 33.73
CA ARG A 402 -20.57 -0.32 33.63
C ARG A 402 -19.91 -1.02 32.45
N ALA A 403 -20.07 -2.34 32.32
CA ALA A 403 -19.46 -3.11 31.23
C ALA A 403 -19.92 -2.60 29.85
N GLU A 404 -21.20 -2.30 29.71
CA GLU A 404 -21.78 -1.78 28.48
C GLU A 404 -21.35 -0.34 28.16
N THR A 405 -21.22 0.51 29.18
CA THR A 405 -20.69 1.87 29.02
C THR A 405 -19.24 1.83 28.54
N VAL A 406 -18.40 0.98 29.12
CA VAL A 406 -17.00 0.77 28.67
C VAL A 406 -16.97 0.29 27.23
N ASP A 407 -17.83 -0.66 26.85
CA ASP A 407 -17.86 -1.16 25.48
C ASP A 407 -18.28 -0.08 24.47
N ASN A 408 -19.27 0.76 24.80
CA ASN A 408 -19.66 1.88 23.94
C ASN A 408 -18.55 2.94 23.84
N LEU A 409 -17.90 3.28 24.96
CA LEU A 409 -16.77 4.22 24.98
C LEU A 409 -15.60 3.71 24.14
N ARG A 410 -15.27 2.42 24.26
CA ARG A 410 -14.26 1.72 23.45
C ARG A 410 -14.59 1.79 21.96
N GLN A 411 -15.82 1.47 21.56
CA GLN A 411 -16.26 1.57 20.16
C GLN A 411 -16.12 2.98 19.61
N ILE A 412 -16.49 4.00 20.39
CA ILE A 412 -16.35 5.42 20.00
C ILE A 412 -14.86 5.79 19.85
N ALA A 413 -14.02 5.45 20.83
CA ALA A 413 -12.59 5.73 20.81
C ALA A 413 -11.90 5.10 19.59
N LEU A 414 -12.22 3.83 19.28
CA LEU A 414 -11.69 3.13 18.11
C LEU A 414 -12.16 3.75 16.80
N LEU A 415 -13.43 4.14 16.70
CA LEU A 415 -13.95 4.81 15.51
C LEU A 415 -13.27 6.17 15.29
N ARG A 416 -13.04 6.94 16.37
CA ARG A 416 -12.31 8.21 16.30
C ARG A 416 -10.86 8.01 15.87
N LEU A 417 -10.19 7.02 16.45
CA LEU A 417 -8.82 6.68 16.08
C LEU A 417 -8.76 6.26 14.61
N GLU A 418 -9.67 5.39 14.20
CA GLU A 418 -9.79 4.94 12.81
C GLU A 418 -9.98 6.12 11.83
N GLN A 419 -10.83 7.09 12.16
CA GLN A 419 -11.05 8.29 11.32
C GLN A 419 -9.87 9.28 11.32
N SER A 420 -8.99 9.21 12.32
CA SER A 420 -7.83 10.10 12.45
C SER A 420 -6.55 9.58 11.76
N LEU A 421 -6.56 8.31 11.37
CA LEU A 421 -5.53 7.61 10.60
C LEU A 421 -5.83 7.73 9.10
#